data_AF-A0A2I0CXJ7-F1
#
_entry.id   AF-A0A2I0CXJ7-F1
#
_cell.length_a   1.000
_cell.length_b   1.000
_cell.length_c   1.000
_cell.angle_alpha   90.00
_cell.angle_beta   90.00
_cell.angle_gamma   90.00
#
_symmetry.space_group_name_H-M   'P 1'
#
loop_
_entity.id
_entity.type
_entity.pdbx_description
1 polymer ?
#
loop_
_entity_poly.entity_id
_entity_poly.type
_entity_poly.pdbx_seq_one_letter_code
_entity_poly.pdbx_strand_id
1 'polypeptide(L)'
;MFIGIDHGTSAMRFAGEGREFKLSREAAKDFVIADLARICPLDEIEGIAVCYSMGDNFPKITRIGKVQNRGLVSREGAGKHIGGGTRVFDGGAASGSPAIVRPGIHPGSPPD
;
A
#
# COMPACT_ATOMS: atom_id res chain seq x y z
N MET A 1 -15.50 -4.30 -7.42
CA MET A 1 -14.87 -4.69 -6.13
C MET A 1 -13.77 -3.71 -5.72
N PHE A 2 -13.60 -3.48 -4.40
CA PHE A 2 -12.47 -2.71 -3.85
C PHE A 2 -11.45 -3.60 -3.13
N ILE A 3 -10.16 -3.29 -3.30
CA ILE A 3 -9.06 -3.99 -2.64
C ILE A 3 -8.41 -3.11 -1.57
N GLY A 4 -8.30 -3.64 -0.35
CA GLY A 4 -7.53 -3.06 0.73
C GLY A 4 -6.14 -3.70 0.83
N ILE A 5 -5.11 -2.87 0.98
CA ILE A 5 -3.73 -3.30 1.14
C ILE A 5 -3.14 -2.68 2.41
N ASP A 6 -2.76 -3.51 3.37
CA ASP A 6 -2.11 -3.10 4.60
C ASP A 6 -0.59 -3.24 4.50
N HIS A 7 0.11 -2.11 4.60
CA HIS A 7 1.57 -2.07 4.68
C HIS A 7 2.04 -2.30 6.13
N GLY A 8 2.10 -3.57 6.53
CA GLY A 8 2.58 -3.97 7.85
C GLY A 8 4.11 -3.97 7.98
N THR A 9 4.59 -3.87 9.22
CA THR A 9 6.02 -3.96 9.56
C THR A 9 6.60 -5.36 9.39
N SER A 10 5.77 -6.40 9.37
CA SER A 10 6.17 -7.81 9.18
C SER A 10 5.76 -8.40 7.83
N ALA A 11 4.66 -7.94 7.23
CA ALA A 11 4.11 -8.47 5.99
C ALA A 11 3.22 -7.43 5.29
N MET A 12 3.05 -7.60 3.98
CA MET A 12 1.99 -6.95 3.20
C MET A 12 0.76 -7.83 3.22
N ARG A 13 -0.41 -7.26 3.52
CA ARG A 13 -1.69 -8.00 3.52
C ARG A 13 -2.61 -7.39 2.50
N PHE A 14 -3.35 -8.24 1.80
CA PHE A 14 -4.24 -7.87 0.72
C PHE A 14 -5.59 -8.52 0.99
N ALA A 15 -6.67 -7.76 0.87
CA ALA A 15 -8.02 -8.26 1.10
C ALA A 15 -9.05 -7.59 0.20
N GLY A 16 -10.08 -8.35 -0.18
CA GLY A 16 -11.27 -7.88 -0.89
C GLY A 16 -12.36 -8.94 -0.81
N GLU A 17 -13.61 -8.51 -0.59
CA GLU A 17 -14.84 -9.35 -0.55
C GLU A 17 -14.65 -10.81 -0.09
N GLY A 18 -14.20 -11.00 1.16
CA GLY A 18 -14.11 -12.32 1.78
C GLY A 18 -12.88 -13.16 1.39
N ARG A 19 -11.98 -12.64 0.54
CA ARG A 19 -10.70 -13.25 0.22
C ARG A 19 -9.54 -12.38 0.68
N GLU A 20 -8.49 -13.04 1.14
CA GLU A 20 -7.28 -12.39 1.61
C GLU A 20 -6.04 -13.22 1.30
N PHE A 21 -4.90 -12.54 1.17
CA PHE A 21 -3.60 -13.19 1.18
C PHE A 21 -2.55 -12.26 1.79
N LYS A 22 -1.40 -12.86 2.15
CA LYS A 22 -0.26 -12.13 2.71
C LYS A 22 1.02 -12.45 1.95
N LEU A 23 1.89 -11.46 1.84
CA LEU A 23 3.27 -11.61 1.37
C LEU A 23 4.21 -11.16 2.49
N SER A 24 5.31 -11.87 2.70
CA SER A 24 6.41 -11.33 3.52
C SER A 24 6.96 -10.07 2.86
N ARG A 25 7.69 -9.25 3.62
CA ARG A 25 8.31 -8.03 3.05
C ARG A 25 9.32 -8.37 1.96
N GLU A 26 10.00 -9.52 2.08
CA GLU A 26 10.89 -10.07 1.08
C GLU A 26 10.15 -10.51 -0.18
N ALA A 27 9.06 -11.27 -0.06
CA ALA A 27 8.28 -11.71 -1.22
C ALA A 27 7.58 -10.55 -1.93
N ALA A 28 7.18 -9.52 -1.19
CA ALA A 28 6.54 -8.33 -1.77
C ALA A 28 7.46 -7.52 -2.70
N LYS A 29 8.78 -7.77 -2.72
CA LYS A 29 9.69 -7.16 -3.72
C LYS A 29 9.35 -7.58 -5.15
N ASP A 30 8.81 -8.77 -5.30
CA ASP A 30 8.46 -9.37 -6.59
C ASP A 30 6.98 -9.18 -6.92
N PHE A 31 6.25 -8.41 -6.08
CA PHE A 31 4.84 -8.14 -6.29
C PHE A 31 4.59 -7.50 -7.65
N VAL A 32 3.54 -8.00 -8.31
CA VAL A 32 2.96 -7.44 -9.54
C VAL A 32 1.44 -7.34 -9.38
N ILE A 33 0.80 -6.45 -10.13
CA ILE A 33 -0.65 -6.25 -10.01
C ILE A 33 -1.46 -7.52 -10.28
N ALA A 34 -0.92 -8.42 -11.11
CA ALA A 34 -1.53 -9.72 -11.39
C ALA A 34 -1.66 -10.63 -10.16
N ASP A 35 -0.89 -10.39 -9.09
CA ASP A 35 -1.06 -11.10 -7.83
C ASP A 35 -2.43 -10.84 -7.18
N LEU A 36 -3.08 -9.72 -7.50
CA LEU A 36 -4.44 -9.43 -7.04
C LEU A 36 -5.49 -10.37 -7.62
N ALA A 37 -5.18 -11.11 -8.69
CA ALA A 37 -6.04 -12.17 -9.24
C ALA A 37 -6.36 -13.27 -8.23
N ARG A 38 -5.57 -13.39 -7.15
CA ARG A 38 -5.83 -14.29 -6.01
C ARG A 38 -7.08 -13.90 -5.22
N ILE A 39 -7.48 -12.63 -5.28
CA ILE A 39 -8.69 -12.10 -4.65
C ILE A 39 -9.84 -12.18 -5.66
N CYS A 40 -9.75 -11.44 -6.76
CA CYS A 40 -10.78 -11.37 -7.80
C CYS A 40 -10.16 -11.14 -9.19
N PRO A 41 -10.92 -11.36 -10.29
CA PRO A 41 -10.51 -10.92 -11.62
C PRO A 41 -10.10 -9.44 -11.64
N LEU A 42 -9.02 -9.12 -12.36
CA LEU A 42 -8.41 -7.78 -12.31
C LEU A 42 -9.32 -6.69 -12.88
N ASP A 43 -10.18 -7.04 -13.84
CA ASP A 43 -11.18 -6.18 -14.47
C ASP A 43 -12.38 -5.88 -13.56
N GLU A 44 -12.56 -6.64 -12.47
CA GLU A 44 -13.55 -6.34 -11.43
C GLU A 44 -13.02 -5.37 -10.36
N ILE A 45 -11.75 -4.98 -10.41
CA ILE A 45 -11.13 -4.05 -9.45
C ILE A 45 -11.51 -2.61 -9.80
N GLU A 46 -12.48 -2.08 -9.06
CA GLU A 46 -12.96 -0.69 -9.18
C GLU A 46 -12.05 0.30 -8.45
N GLY A 47 -11.28 -0.17 -7.46
CA GLY A 47 -10.31 0.68 -6.80
C GLY A 47 -9.46 -0.02 -5.74
N ILE A 48 -8.35 0.63 -5.39
CA ILE A 48 -7.35 0.12 -4.46
C ILE A 48 -7.10 1.17 -3.37
N ALA A 49 -7.11 0.73 -2.11
CA ALA A 49 -6.70 1.55 -0.99
C ALA A 49 -5.47 0.92 -0.31
N VAL A 50 -4.38 1.68 -0.23
CA VAL A 50 -3.14 1.23 0.43
C VAL A 50 -2.97 2.00 1.74
N CYS A 51 -3.02 1.32 2.87
CA CYS A 51 -2.52 1.86 4.14
C CYS A 51 -1.01 1.94 4.03
N TYR A 52 -0.48 3.14 3.84
CA TYR A 52 0.92 3.40 3.57
C TYR A 52 1.60 3.98 4.82
N SER A 53 2.21 3.10 5.61
CA SER A 53 2.90 3.43 6.85
C SER A 53 4.36 3.86 6.64
N MET A 54 4.86 3.85 5.41
CA MET A 54 6.22 4.30 5.10
C MET A 54 6.27 5.82 5.05
N GLY A 55 6.44 6.43 6.22
CA GLY A 55 7.25 7.63 6.31
C GLY A 55 6.60 8.94 6.68
N ASP A 56 5.34 8.95 7.12
CA ASP A 56 4.75 10.11 7.80
C ASP A 56 4.88 11.43 7.01
N ASN A 57 5.05 11.32 5.69
CA ASN A 57 5.51 12.40 4.83
C ASN A 57 4.36 13.05 4.06
N PHE A 58 3.13 12.62 4.33
CA PHE A 58 1.90 13.24 3.86
C PHE A 58 0.77 13.04 4.90
N PRO A 59 0.01 14.09 5.25
CA PRO A 59 -0.90 14.03 6.40
C PRO A 59 -2.33 13.56 6.06
N LYS A 60 -2.66 13.35 4.78
CA LYS A 60 -4.04 13.11 4.33
C LYS A 60 -4.17 12.01 3.30
N ILE A 61 -5.35 11.39 3.22
CA ILE A 61 -5.67 10.45 2.14
C ILE A 61 -5.45 11.12 0.79
N THR A 62 -4.62 10.51 -0.05
CA THR A 62 -4.14 11.11 -1.30
C THR A 62 -4.23 10.11 -2.43
N ARG A 63 -4.59 10.55 -3.63
CA ARG A 63 -4.49 9.69 -4.83
C ARG A 63 -3.05 9.25 -5.03
N ILE A 64 -2.80 7.96 -5.26
CA ILE A 64 -1.45 7.39 -5.26
C ILE A 64 -0.48 8.11 -6.21
N GLY A 65 -0.95 8.49 -7.40
CA GLY A 65 -0.15 9.23 -8.39
C GLY A 65 0.14 10.69 -8.04
N LYS A 66 -0.50 11.25 -7.02
CA LYS A 66 -0.29 12.64 -6.56
C LYS A 66 0.65 12.74 -5.35
N VAL A 67 1.15 11.62 -4.83
CA VAL A 67 2.07 11.60 -3.68
C VAL A 67 3.47 12.05 -4.13
N GLN A 68 3.90 13.22 -3.64
CA GLN A 68 5.18 13.84 -4.00
C GLN A 68 6.34 13.41 -3.07
N ASN A 69 6.06 13.19 -1.79
CA ASN A 69 7.07 12.88 -0.78
C ASN A 69 6.97 11.42 -0.34
N ARG A 70 7.49 10.51 -1.17
CA ARG A 70 7.45 9.06 -0.88
C ARG A 70 8.57 8.70 0.09
N GLY A 71 8.29 7.82 1.05
CA GLY A 71 9.30 7.22 1.93
C GLY A 71 9.51 7.92 3.27
N LEU A 72 10.34 7.27 4.10
CA LEU A 72 10.63 7.61 5.49
C LEU A 72 11.33 8.96 5.64
N VAL A 73 10.76 9.85 6.45
CA VAL A 73 11.43 11.07 6.96
C VAL A 73 12.58 10.72 7.92
N SER A 74 12.51 9.58 8.62
CA SER A 74 13.57 9.10 9.52
C SER A 74 13.91 7.63 9.29
N ARG A 75 15.21 7.32 9.29
CA ARG A 75 15.76 5.96 9.14
C ARG A 75 15.76 5.15 10.45
N GLU A 76 15.36 5.76 11.57
CA GLU A 76 15.42 5.15 12.91
C GLU A 76 14.13 4.42 13.33
N GLY A 77 13.10 4.34 12.48
CA GLY A 77 11.77 3.81 12.83
C GLY A 77 11.25 2.63 12.00
N ALA A 78 10.80 1.58 12.71
CA ALA A 78 9.87 0.47 12.38
C ALA A 78 9.90 -0.19 10.98
N GLY A 79 10.74 -1.23 10.85
CA GLY A 79 10.60 -2.28 9.84
C GLY A 79 11.88 -2.56 9.05
N LYS A 80 12.06 -3.81 8.58
CA LYS A 80 13.19 -4.13 7.69
C LYS A 80 13.05 -3.39 6.34
N HIS A 81 14.15 -2.75 5.93
CA HIS A 81 14.30 -2.00 4.68
C HIS A 81 14.51 -2.94 3.49
N ILE A 82 13.43 -3.58 3.03
CA ILE A 82 13.49 -4.62 2.00
C ILE A 82 12.97 -4.15 0.64
N GLY A 83 12.21 -3.05 0.59
CA GLY A 83 11.68 -2.46 -0.66
C GLY A 83 10.32 -3.00 -1.11
N GLY A 84 9.79 -4.06 -0.48
CA GLY A 84 8.48 -4.62 -0.83
C GLY A 84 7.32 -3.61 -0.72
N GLY A 85 7.38 -2.69 0.24
CA GLY A 85 6.39 -1.62 0.36
C GLY A 85 6.38 -0.64 -0.81
N THR A 86 7.57 -0.26 -1.30
CA THR A 86 7.72 0.56 -2.49
C THR A 86 7.16 -0.18 -3.70
N ARG A 87 7.44 -1.48 -3.84
CA ARG A 87 6.94 -2.27 -4.96
C ARG A 87 5.41 -2.34 -4.99
N VAL A 88 4.77 -2.55 -3.84
CA VAL A 88 3.31 -2.58 -3.73
C VAL A 88 2.70 -1.22 -4.06
N PHE A 89 3.32 -0.13 -3.60
CA PHE A 89 2.91 1.22 -3.97
C PHE A 89 2.99 1.43 -5.49
N ASP A 90 4.12 1.09 -6.10
CA ASP A 90 4.34 1.29 -7.53
C ASP A 90 3.39 0.41 -8.36
N GLY A 91 3.13 -0.83 -7.93
CA GLY A 91 2.15 -1.70 -8.55
C GLY A 91 0.73 -1.14 -8.49
N GLY A 92 0.32 -0.59 -7.35
CA GLY A 92 -0.96 0.11 -7.21
C GLY A 92 -1.06 1.33 -8.11
N ALA A 93 0.02 2.11 -8.23
CA ALA A 93 0.07 3.30 -9.09
C ALA A 93 0.03 2.96 -10.59
N ALA A 94 0.63 1.85 -10.98
CA ALA A 94 0.67 1.36 -12.36
C ALA A 94 -0.54 0.50 -12.74
N SER A 95 -1.46 0.22 -11.81
CA SER A 95 -2.57 -0.71 -12.00
C SER A 95 -3.61 -0.25 -13.04
N GLY A 96 -3.67 1.04 -13.33
CA GLY A 96 -4.75 1.64 -14.13
C GLY A 96 -6.07 1.82 -13.36
N SER A 97 -6.26 1.12 -12.24
CA SER A 97 -7.41 1.30 -11.35
C SER A 97 -7.27 2.56 -10.49
N PRO A 98 -8.38 3.22 -10.13
CA PRO A 98 -8.39 4.28 -9.12
C PRO A 98 -7.72 3.82 -7.82
N ALA A 99 -6.64 4.50 -7.42
CA ALA A 99 -5.87 4.12 -6.25
C ALA A 99 -5.61 5.30 -5.30
N ILE A 100 -5.80 5.05 -4.01
CA ILE A 100 -5.50 5.99 -2.92
C ILE A 100 -4.49 5.39 -1.96
N VAL A 101 -3.78 6.28 -1.27
CA VAL A 101 -2.97 5.95 -0.11
C VAL A 101 -3.52 6.64 1.13
N ARG A 102 -3.62 5.89 2.22
CA ARG A 102 -3.92 6.41 3.55
C ARG A 102 -2.61 6.47 4.34
N PRO A 103 -2.23 7.62 4.91
CA PRO A 103 -1.00 7.70 5.69
C PRO A 103 -1.14 6.90 7.01
N GLY A 104 0.02 6.58 7.60
CA GLY A 104 0.09 6.23 9.01
C GLY A 104 -0.40 7.37 9.89
N ILE A 105 -0.72 7.08 11.16
CA ILE A 105 -1.01 8.11 12.15
C ILE A 105 0.33 8.56 12.74
N HIS A 106 0.61 9.85 12.66
CA HIS A 106 1.83 10.48 13.17
C HIS A 106 1.50 11.87 13.73
N PRO A 107 2.43 12.55 14.44
CA PRO A 107 2.17 13.85 15.07
C PRO A 107 1.69 14.98 14.13
N GLY A 108 1.79 14.79 12.81
CA GLY A 108 1.31 15.72 11.79
C GLY A 108 0.00 15.30 11.13
N SER A 109 -0.60 14.18 11.54
CA SER A 109 -1.91 13.74 11.06
C SER A 109 -3.01 14.47 11.85
N PRO A 110 -3.93 15.20 11.20
CA PRO A 110 -5.09 15.74 11.90
C PRO A 110 -5.94 14.59 12.48
N PRO A 111 -6.38 14.69 13.75
CA PRO A 111 -7.23 13.67 14.37
C PRO A 111 -8.69 13.72 13.88
N ASP A 112 -9.06 14.76 13.13
CA ASP A 112 -10.42 15.13 12.69
C ASP A 112 -10.53 15.39 11.17
#